data_AF-A0AA47EN06-F1
#
_entry.id   AF-A0AA47EN06-F1
#
_cell.length_a   1.000
_cell.length_b   1.000
_cell.length_c   1.000
_cell.angle_alpha   90.00
_cell.angle_beta   90.00
_cell.angle_gamma   90.00
#
_symmetry.space_group_name_H-M   'P 1'
#
loop_
_entity.id
_entity.type
_entity.pdbx_description
1 polymer ?
#
loop_
_entity_poly.entity_id
_entity_poly.type
_entity_poly.pdbx_seq_one_letter_code
_entity_poly.pdbx_strand_id
1 'polypeptide(L)'
;MLTEIPIKELPTKNIKEVESTCKASRIPFLKTEDLSEVSDIISANCYLEVIVYILYFMNIEGYPINISLPETIKLENLSSLPFICNVNRIFSYQRAIVDDNSIVTEIQVKDLRPQTIKFVEELVNLNRIDPIFKMLFKSQQSDLHINSNSSNNVRAYIINKETKNLENELISNIQKYLLWECINNNGIYGIPISGLSIYDFENKCFQDFIRFFGETYVVGSGEPWKSTHLIISKPEENSLTPLLESKLRFSLV
;
A
#
# COMPACT_ATOMS: atom_id res chain seq x y z
N MET A 1 1.70 22.33 -2.62
CA MET A 1 1.49 22.89 -3.99
C MET A 1 2.01 21.89 -5.01
N LEU A 2 1.28 21.61 -6.09
CA LEU A 2 1.72 20.68 -7.13
C LEU A 2 2.55 21.41 -8.20
N THR A 3 3.64 20.80 -8.64
CA THR A 3 4.47 21.30 -9.75
C THR A 3 4.49 20.25 -10.85
N GLU A 4 4.09 20.62 -12.07
CA GLU A 4 4.17 19.72 -13.21
C GLU A 4 5.62 19.40 -13.55
N ILE A 5 5.91 18.12 -13.79
CA ILE A 5 7.24 17.66 -14.19
C ILE A 5 7.14 16.81 -15.47
N PRO A 6 8.17 16.82 -16.33
CA PRO A 6 8.25 15.89 -17.44
C PRO A 6 8.20 14.44 -16.94
N ILE A 7 7.44 13.56 -17.60
CA ILE A 7 7.34 12.13 -17.23
C ILE A 7 8.71 11.45 -17.18
N LYS A 8 9.64 11.85 -18.05
CA LYS A 8 11.03 11.36 -18.10
C LYS A 8 11.85 11.68 -16.84
N GLU A 9 11.39 12.62 -16.01
CA GLU A 9 12.01 13.02 -14.74
C GLU A 9 11.39 12.32 -13.54
N LEU A 10 10.34 11.51 -13.75
CA LEU A 10 9.93 10.56 -12.74
C LEU A 10 11.12 9.66 -12.38
N PRO A 11 11.20 9.18 -11.14
CA PRO A 11 12.25 8.25 -10.74
C PRO A 11 12.14 6.94 -11.55
N THR A 12 12.77 6.90 -12.72
CA THR A 12 12.85 5.73 -13.60
C THR A 12 14.21 5.09 -13.38
N LYS A 13 14.27 3.98 -12.64
CA LYS A 13 15.42 3.09 -12.46
C LYS A 13 16.79 3.70 -12.82
N ASN A 14 17.32 4.51 -11.92
CA ASN A 14 18.72 4.43 -11.56
C ASN A 14 18.73 4.08 -10.07
N ILE A 15 18.49 2.79 -9.80
CA ILE A 15 18.84 2.15 -8.55
C ILE A 15 20.36 2.25 -8.45
N LYS A 16 20.89 3.42 -8.11
CA LYS A 16 22.10 3.41 -7.31
C LYS A 16 21.68 2.68 -6.04
N GLU A 17 22.47 1.69 -5.66
CA GLU A 17 22.50 1.18 -4.31
C GLU A 17 22.67 2.40 -3.40
N VAL A 18 21.55 3.02 -3.03
CA VAL A 18 21.51 3.79 -1.80
C VAL A 18 21.73 2.69 -0.80
N GLU A 19 22.96 2.59 -0.30
CA GLU A 19 23.30 1.87 0.91
C GLU A 19 22.30 2.35 1.96
N SER A 20 21.14 1.70 2.03
CA SER A 20 20.13 2.01 3.01
C SER A 20 20.72 1.55 4.33
N THR A 21 21.38 2.48 5.01
CA THR A 21 21.81 2.34 6.40
C THR A 21 20.62 2.00 7.30
N CYS A 22 19.40 2.31 6.83
CA CYS A 22 18.19 1.79 7.43
C CYS A 22 17.89 0.35 6.98
N LYS A 23 18.46 -0.61 7.71
CA LYS A 23 17.89 -1.97 7.76
C LYS A 23 16.50 -1.83 8.36
N ALA A 24 15.47 -1.68 7.53
CA ALA A 24 14.10 -1.77 8.03
C ALA A 24 13.94 -3.12 8.71
N SER A 25 13.84 -3.10 10.04
CA SER A 25 13.44 -4.29 10.76
C SER A 25 12.04 -4.62 10.29
N ARG A 26 11.83 -5.85 9.83
CA ARG A 26 10.50 -6.34 9.49
C ARG A 26 9.60 -6.06 10.68
N ILE A 27 8.49 -5.35 10.46
CA ILE A 27 7.39 -5.37 11.41
C ILE A 27 7.13 -6.86 11.65
N PRO A 28 7.16 -7.36 12.89
CA PRO A 28 6.97 -8.77 13.15
C PRO A 28 5.58 -9.16 12.65
N PHE A 29 5.52 -9.66 11.42
CA PHE A 29 4.29 -9.98 10.67
C PHE A 29 3.58 -11.21 11.19
N LEU A 30 4.02 -11.75 12.32
CA LEU A 30 3.61 -13.03 12.80
C LEU A 30 3.20 -12.88 14.27
N LYS A 31 1.93 -12.55 14.47
CA LYS A 31 1.18 -13.51 15.28
C LYS A 31 1.19 -14.81 14.50
N THR A 32 2.01 -15.75 14.97
CA THR A 32 2.12 -17.15 14.53
C THR A 32 0.87 -17.96 14.87
N GLU A 33 -0.22 -17.29 15.27
CA GLU A 33 -1.45 -17.91 15.70
C GLU A 33 -2.34 -18.14 14.47
N ASP A 34 -2.79 -19.37 14.34
CA ASP A 34 -3.86 -19.73 13.41
C ASP A 34 -5.17 -19.14 13.96
N LEU A 35 -5.61 -18.02 13.40
CA LEU A 35 -6.82 -17.32 13.82
C LEU A 35 -7.99 -17.78 12.95
N SER A 36 -9.13 -18.07 13.57
CA SER A 36 -10.31 -18.57 12.86
C SER A 36 -11.16 -17.45 12.27
N GLU A 37 -11.29 -16.33 12.98
CA GLU A 37 -12.16 -15.22 12.61
C GLU A 37 -11.47 -14.20 11.72
N VAL A 38 -12.16 -13.78 10.65
CA VAL A 38 -11.61 -12.81 9.66
C VAL A 38 -11.31 -11.47 10.31
N SER A 39 -12.15 -11.03 11.25
CA SER A 39 -11.92 -9.82 12.02
C SER A 39 -10.59 -9.86 12.75
N ASP A 40 -10.31 -10.98 13.43
CA ASP A 40 -9.11 -11.14 14.25
C ASP A 40 -7.87 -11.24 13.37
N ILE A 41 -7.95 -11.93 12.23
CA ILE A 41 -6.86 -12.03 11.27
C ILE A 41 -6.48 -10.64 10.74
N ILE A 42 -7.47 -9.85 10.31
CA ILE A 42 -7.24 -8.52 9.73
C ILE A 42 -6.73 -7.56 10.80
N SER A 43 -7.39 -7.48 11.96
CA SER A 43 -7.00 -6.58 13.05
C SER A 43 -5.64 -6.92 13.67
N ALA A 44 -5.20 -8.17 13.57
CA ALA A 44 -3.87 -8.57 14.04
C ALA A 44 -2.73 -8.18 13.08
N ASN A 45 -3.02 -7.80 11.83
CA ASN A 45 -2.02 -7.63 10.80
C ASN A 45 -2.27 -6.38 9.93
N CYS A 46 -1.57 -5.29 10.25
CA CYS A 46 -1.60 -4.01 9.53
C CYS A 46 -1.39 -4.14 8.01
N TYR A 47 -0.56 -5.07 7.55
CA TYR A 47 -0.28 -5.24 6.12
C TYR A 47 -1.43 -5.95 5.42
N LEU A 48 -1.95 -7.02 6.02
CA LEU A 48 -3.17 -7.68 5.51
C LEU A 48 -4.37 -6.73 5.54
N GLU A 49 -4.52 -5.93 6.61
CA GLU A 49 -5.54 -4.88 6.70
C GLU A 49 -5.48 -3.91 5.53
N VAL A 50 -4.30 -3.36 5.25
CA VAL A 50 -4.07 -2.43 4.13
C VAL A 50 -4.39 -3.10 2.79
N ILE A 51 -3.89 -4.31 2.55
CA ILE A 51 -4.15 -5.06 1.30
C ILE A 51 -5.64 -5.35 1.11
N VAL A 52 -6.33 -5.76 2.17
CA VAL A 52 -7.78 -6.01 2.14
C VAL A 52 -8.53 -4.72 1.79
N TYR A 53 -8.19 -3.59 2.41
CA TYR A 53 -8.84 -2.32 2.13
C TYR A 53 -8.56 -1.84 0.71
N ILE A 54 -7.31 -1.95 0.21
CA ILE A 54 -6.96 -1.64 -1.18
C ILE A 54 -7.85 -2.44 -2.12
N LEU A 55 -7.89 -3.77 -1.98
CA LEU A 55 -8.68 -4.63 -2.87
C LEU A 55 -10.19 -4.34 -2.80
N TYR A 56 -10.70 -4.07 -1.60
CA TYR A 56 -12.12 -3.72 -1.41
C TYR A 56 -12.49 -2.40 -2.09
N PHE A 57 -11.72 -1.33 -1.84
CA PHE A 57 -12.06 -0.01 -2.36
C PHE A 57 -11.75 0.15 -3.84
N MET A 58 -10.60 -0.37 -4.30
CA MET A 58 -10.24 -0.29 -5.72
C MET A 58 -11.23 -1.06 -6.59
N ASN A 59 -11.77 -2.18 -6.06
CA ASN A 59 -12.72 -3.04 -6.78
C ASN A 59 -12.24 -3.39 -8.20
N ILE A 60 -10.93 -3.56 -8.36
CA ILE A 60 -10.31 -3.92 -9.64
C ILE A 60 -10.34 -5.43 -9.75
N GLU A 61 -11.27 -5.93 -10.56
CA GLU A 61 -11.25 -7.33 -10.95
C GLU A 61 -9.92 -7.66 -11.65
N GLY A 62 -9.20 -8.66 -11.14
CA GLY A 62 -8.12 -9.30 -11.88
C GLY A 62 -6.69 -8.78 -11.68
N TYR A 63 -6.44 -7.74 -10.88
CA TYR A 63 -5.07 -7.30 -10.57
C TYR A 63 -4.57 -7.91 -9.24
N PRO A 64 -3.67 -8.91 -9.26
CA PRO A 64 -3.15 -9.49 -8.04
C PRO A 64 -2.16 -8.56 -7.33
N ILE A 65 -2.18 -8.61 -6.01
CA ILE A 65 -1.18 -7.98 -5.14
C ILE A 65 -0.19 -9.05 -4.70
N ASN A 66 1.10 -8.74 -4.80
CA ASN A 66 2.17 -9.61 -4.32
C ASN A 66 2.41 -9.33 -2.82
N ILE A 67 2.37 -10.37 -2.01
CA ILE A 67 2.77 -10.33 -0.60
C ILE A 67 4.15 -10.96 -0.52
N SER A 68 5.17 -10.16 -0.20
CA SER A 68 6.51 -10.70 0.05
C SER A 68 6.52 -11.48 1.35
N LEU A 69 7.14 -12.67 1.32
CA LEU A 69 7.29 -13.48 2.51
C LEU A 69 8.53 -13.02 3.29
N PRO A 70 8.48 -13.04 4.64
CA PRO A 70 9.64 -12.66 5.44
C PRO A 70 10.76 -13.68 5.22
N GLU A 71 10.48 -14.97 5.30
CA GLU A 71 11.56 -15.96 5.30
C GLU A 71 11.60 -16.74 4.00
N THR A 72 12.79 -17.25 3.70
CA THR A 72 13.01 -18.24 2.65
C THR A 72 12.20 -19.49 2.99
N ILE A 73 11.02 -19.61 2.40
CA ILE A 73 10.10 -20.71 2.64
C ILE A 73 10.20 -21.67 1.47
N LYS A 74 10.51 -22.94 1.73
CA LYS A 74 10.38 -23.99 0.71
C LYS A 74 8.91 -24.25 0.41
N LEU A 75 8.58 -24.50 -0.87
CA LEU A 75 7.22 -24.75 -1.32
C LEU A 75 6.52 -25.87 -0.53
N GLU A 76 7.24 -26.93 -0.18
CA GLU A 76 6.73 -28.08 0.60
C GLU A 76 6.21 -27.70 2.00
N ASN A 77 6.72 -26.61 2.58
CA ASN A 77 6.35 -26.14 3.91
C ASN A 77 5.28 -25.03 3.86
N LEU A 78 4.85 -24.61 2.67
CA LEU A 78 4.00 -23.43 2.54
C LEU A 78 2.64 -23.61 3.22
N SER A 79 2.02 -24.77 3.04
CA SER A 79 0.67 -25.06 3.56
C SER A 79 0.61 -25.20 5.09
N SER A 80 1.74 -25.42 5.76
CA SER A 80 1.80 -25.54 7.22
C SER A 80 1.99 -24.21 7.94
N LEU A 81 2.18 -23.11 7.20
CA LEU A 81 2.37 -21.79 7.78
C LEU A 81 1.03 -21.17 8.20
N PRO A 82 0.86 -20.77 9.49
CA PRO A 82 -0.35 -20.11 9.96
C PRO A 82 -0.72 -18.87 9.15
N PHE A 83 0.28 -18.12 8.67
CA PHE A 83 0.07 -16.99 7.77
C PHE A 83 -0.64 -17.39 6.48
N ILE A 84 -0.28 -18.52 5.87
CA ILE A 84 -0.91 -19.00 4.64
C ILE A 84 -2.33 -19.47 4.92
N CYS A 85 -2.59 -20.10 6.07
CA CYS A 85 -3.96 -20.41 6.51
C CYS A 85 -4.81 -19.14 6.64
N ASN A 86 -4.27 -18.10 7.26
CA ASN A 86 -4.93 -16.80 7.42
C ASN A 86 -5.21 -16.11 6.06
N VAL A 87 -4.23 -16.11 5.15
CA VAL A 87 -4.38 -15.63 3.76
C VAL A 87 -5.49 -16.42 3.05
N ASN A 88 -5.55 -17.73 3.23
CA ASN A 88 -6.59 -18.58 2.63
C ASN A 88 -8.00 -18.27 3.16
N ARG A 89 -8.14 -17.75 4.38
CA ARG A 89 -9.43 -17.32 4.95
C ARG A 89 -9.88 -15.95 4.44
N ILE A 90 -8.95 -15.11 3.99
CA ILE A 90 -9.24 -13.74 3.52
C ILE A 90 -9.54 -13.70 2.03
N PHE A 91 -8.71 -14.36 1.21
CA PHE A 91 -8.74 -14.25 -0.25
C PHE A 91 -9.33 -15.52 -0.90
N SER A 92 -9.93 -15.38 -2.08
CA SER A 92 -10.40 -16.52 -2.89
C SER A 92 -9.41 -16.95 -3.96
N TYR A 93 -8.47 -16.09 -4.33
CA TYR A 93 -7.37 -16.44 -5.22
C TYR A 93 -6.02 -16.31 -4.51
N GLN A 94 -5.21 -17.35 -4.62
CA GLN A 94 -3.82 -17.38 -4.17
C GLN A 94 -2.94 -18.08 -5.20
N ARG A 95 -1.74 -17.54 -5.42
CA ARG A 95 -0.70 -18.20 -6.21
C ARG A 95 0.66 -17.97 -5.55
N ALA A 96 1.39 -19.04 -5.28
CA ALA A 96 2.78 -18.94 -4.87
C ALA A 96 3.67 -18.64 -6.07
N ILE A 97 4.58 -17.68 -5.94
CA ILE A 97 5.69 -17.46 -6.86
C ILE A 97 6.90 -18.18 -6.28
N VAL A 98 7.53 -19.00 -7.12
CA VAL A 98 8.58 -19.93 -6.69
C VAL A 98 9.78 -19.77 -7.61
N ASP A 99 10.98 -19.75 -7.04
CA ASP A 99 12.24 -19.73 -7.79
C ASP A 99 12.66 -21.15 -8.26
N ASP A 100 13.78 -21.22 -8.97
CA ASP A 100 14.34 -22.47 -9.48
C ASP A 100 14.73 -23.47 -8.38
N ASN A 101 14.95 -23.00 -7.15
CA ASN A 101 15.29 -23.81 -5.98
C ASN A 101 14.07 -24.22 -5.15
N SER A 102 12.85 -24.05 -5.68
CA SER A 102 11.60 -24.32 -4.98
C SER A 102 11.39 -23.44 -3.73
N ILE A 103 12.01 -22.26 -3.69
CA ILE A 103 11.82 -21.26 -2.64
C ILE A 103 10.66 -20.36 -3.08
N VAL A 104 9.67 -20.23 -2.20
CA VAL A 104 8.57 -19.29 -2.36
C VAL A 104 9.08 -17.89 -2.08
N THR A 105 9.06 -17.04 -3.11
CA THR A 105 9.50 -15.65 -3.02
C THR A 105 8.35 -14.73 -2.62
N GLU A 106 7.16 -14.99 -3.15
CA GLU A 106 5.97 -14.14 -2.97
C GLU A 106 4.68 -14.96 -3.01
N ILE A 107 3.62 -14.43 -2.41
CA ILE A 107 2.24 -14.91 -2.58
C ILE A 107 1.43 -13.85 -3.32
N GLN A 108 0.94 -14.20 -4.50
CA GLN A 108 -0.05 -13.42 -5.22
C GLN A 108 -1.44 -13.66 -4.65
N VAL A 109 -2.12 -12.59 -4.25
CA VAL A 109 -3.50 -12.61 -3.78
C VAL A 109 -4.38 -11.70 -4.62
N LYS A 110 -5.62 -12.11 -4.84
CA LYS A 110 -6.71 -11.24 -5.33
C LYS A 110 -8.04 -11.81 -4.86
N ASP A 111 -9.09 -11.04 -5.10
CA ASP A 111 -10.49 -11.39 -4.86
C ASP A 111 -10.76 -11.68 -3.36
N LEU A 112 -11.50 -10.80 -2.70
CA LEU A 112 -11.85 -10.99 -1.29
C LEU A 112 -12.96 -12.03 -1.15
N ARG A 113 -12.87 -12.91 -0.14
CA ARG A 113 -13.96 -13.82 0.18
C ARG A 113 -15.19 -13.05 0.67
N PRO A 114 -16.41 -13.59 0.52
CA PRO A 114 -17.65 -12.92 0.94
C PRO A 114 -17.66 -12.48 2.41
N GLN A 115 -17.09 -13.29 3.30
CA GLN A 115 -16.96 -12.97 4.73
C GLN A 115 -16.04 -11.76 4.99
N THR A 116 -14.95 -11.65 4.24
CA THR A 116 -14.04 -10.51 4.27
C THR A 116 -14.72 -9.25 3.79
N ILE A 117 -15.46 -9.33 2.68
CA ILE A 117 -16.23 -8.21 2.13
C ILE A 117 -17.23 -7.69 3.17
N LYS A 118 -18.02 -8.59 3.79
CA LYS A 118 -18.99 -8.22 4.84
C LYS A 118 -18.34 -7.52 6.03
N PHE A 119 -17.21 -8.04 6.50
CA PHE A 119 -16.49 -7.43 7.60
C PHE A 119 -16.00 -6.01 7.24
N VAL A 120 -15.46 -5.81 6.05
CA VAL A 120 -15.02 -4.48 5.59
C VAL A 120 -16.22 -3.54 5.44
N GLU A 121 -17.35 -4.00 4.91
CA GLU A 121 -18.60 -3.24 4.83
C GLU A 121 -19.08 -2.76 6.21
N GLU A 122 -19.03 -3.63 7.23
CA GLU A 122 -19.35 -3.27 8.61
C GLU A 122 -18.43 -2.15 9.12
N LEU A 123 -17.11 -2.28 8.92
CA LEU A 123 -16.15 -1.24 9.31
C LEU A 123 -16.38 0.09 8.55
N VAL A 124 -16.75 0.02 7.26
CA VAL A 124 -17.11 1.18 6.45
C VAL A 124 -18.33 1.89 7.04
N ASN A 125 -19.37 1.14 7.39
CA ASN A 125 -20.61 1.64 7.96
C ASN A 125 -20.40 2.24 9.36
N LEU A 126 -19.48 1.68 10.14
CA LEU A 126 -19.10 2.17 11.46
C LEU A 126 -18.07 3.32 11.42
N ASN A 127 -17.63 3.75 10.23
CA ASN A 127 -16.55 4.74 10.05
C ASN A 127 -15.25 4.38 10.81
N ARG A 128 -14.90 3.10 10.84
CA ARG A 128 -13.69 2.57 11.51
C ARG A 128 -12.48 2.40 10.59
N ILE A 129 -12.63 2.76 9.31
CA ILE A 129 -11.54 2.75 8.34
C ILE A 129 -11.02 4.18 8.17
N ASP A 130 -9.69 4.33 8.15
CA ASP A 130 -9.04 5.61 7.87
C ASP A 130 -9.62 6.23 6.57
N PRO A 131 -10.17 7.46 6.62
CA PRO A 131 -10.74 8.14 5.47
C PRO A 131 -9.83 8.21 4.25
N ILE A 132 -8.51 8.15 4.46
CA ILE A 132 -7.52 8.16 3.38
C ILE A 132 -7.70 6.99 2.40
N PHE A 133 -8.14 5.80 2.87
CA PHE A 133 -8.38 4.66 1.99
C PHE A 133 -9.53 4.95 1.02
N LYS A 134 -10.65 5.46 1.54
CA LYS A 134 -11.81 5.86 0.73
C LYS A 134 -11.44 6.95 -0.28
N MET A 135 -10.52 7.83 0.09
CA MET A 135 -10.03 8.90 -0.79
C MET A 135 -9.12 8.36 -1.89
N LEU A 136 -8.05 7.62 -1.56
CA LEU A 136 -7.03 7.15 -2.51
C LEU A 136 -7.56 6.10 -3.49
N PHE A 137 -8.44 5.21 -3.01
CA PHE A 137 -8.84 4.00 -3.74
C PHE A 137 -10.31 4.04 -4.15
N LYS A 138 -10.90 5.22 -4.31
CA LYS A 138 -12.33 5.35 -4.61
C LYS A 138 -12.71 4.50 -5.83
N SER A 139 -13.61 3.52 -5.61
CA SER A 139 -14.20 2.70 -6.68
C SER A 139 -14.82 3.62 -7.73
N GLN A 140 -14.23 3.62 -8.92
CA GLN A 140 -14.85 4.10 -10.13
C GLN A 140 -14.87 2.93 -11.10
N GLN A 141 -15.82 2.02 -10.90
CA GLN A 141 -16.10 0.91 -11.83
C GLN A 141 -16.36 1.39 -13.28
N SER A 142 -16.53 2.69 -13.53
CA SER A 142 -16.81 3.23 -14.86
C SER A 142 -15.60 3.82 -15.60
N ASP A 143 -14.54 4.25 -14.91
CA ASP A 143 -13.55 5.17 -15.52
C ASP A 143 -12.11 4.62 -15.54
N LEU A 144 -11.86 3.45 -14.92
CA LEU A 144 -10.59 2.72 -15.09
C LEU A 144 -10.43 2.08 -16.48
N HIS A 145 -11.47 2.16 -17.32
CA HIS A 145 -11.29 2.17 -18.77
C HIS A 145 -10.60 3.48 -19.17
N ILE A 146 -9.32 3.58 -18.82
CA ILE A 146 -8.35 4.41 -19.51
C ILE A 146 -8.54 4.04 -20.97
N ASN A 147 -9.23 4.89 -21.71
CA ASN A 147 -9.38 4.76 -23.16
C ASN A 147 -7.97 4.53 -23.69
N SER A 148 -7.68 3.31 -24.13
CA SER A 148 -6.40 2.87 -24.69
C SER A 148 -6.01 3.67 -25.95
N ASN A 149 -6.88 4.60 -26.38
CA ASN A 149 -6.71 5.52 -27.49
C ASN A 149 -6.44 6.98 -27.07
N SER A 150 -6.27 7.27 -25.77
CA SER A 150 -6.04 8.63 -25.25
C SER A 150 -4.65 8.82 -24.64
N SER A 151 -3.62 8.29 -25.30
CA SER A 151 -2.21 8.47 -24.93
C SER A 151 -1.71 9.92 -24.96
N ASN A 152 -2.53 10.89 -25.39
CA ASN A 152 -2.05 12.22 -25.73
C ASN A 152 -1.88 13.20 -24.55
N ASN A 153 -2.34 12.88 -23.33
CA ASN A 153 -2.33 13.84 -22.21
C ASN A 153 -1.91 13.21 -20.86
N VAL A 154 -0.91 12.32 -20.84
CA VAL A 154 -0.32 11.86 -19.57
C VAL A 154 0.49 13.00 -18.97
N ARG A 155 0.26 13.32 -17.70
CA ARG A 155 0.97 14.35 -16.94
C ARG A 155 1.38 13.81 -15.58
N ALA A 156 2.53 14.28 -15.11
CA ALA A 156 3.09 13.95 -13.81
C ALA A 156 3.29 15.24 -13.00
N TYR A 157 3.03 15.16 -11.71
CA TYR A 157 3.21 16.28 -10.78
C TYR A 157 4.03 15.81 -9.58
N ILE A 158 4.98 16.63 -9.14
CA ILE A 158 5.58 16.51 -7.82
C ILE A 158 4.75 17.32 -6.82
N ILE A 159 4.52 16.77 -5.64
CA ILE A 159 3.78 17.43 -4.57
C ILE A 159 4.79 18.05 -3.60
N ASN A 160 4.88 19.38 -3.61
CA ASN A 160 5.70 20.12 -2.66
C ASN A 160 5.03 20.09 -1.28
N LYS A 161 5.72 19.51 -0.30
CA LYS A 161 5.29 19.41 1.10
C LYS A 161 5.54 20.72 1.82
N GLU A 162 4.66 21.08 2.74
CA GLU A 162 5.00 22.02 3.80
C GLU A 162 5.77 21.25 4.87
N THR A 163 7.05 21.58 5.08
CA THR A 163 7.83 21.00 6.18
C THR A 163 7.26 21.48 7.51
N LYS A 164 6.76 20.55 8.32
CA LYS A 164 6.39 20.77 9.73
C LYS A 164 7.16 19.79 10.60
N ASN A 165 7.56 20.22 11.79
CA ASN A 165 8.26 19.37 12.75
C ASN A 165 7.38 18.16 13.12
N LEU A 166 7.95 16.95 13.00
CA LEU A 166 7.29 15.65 13.11
C LEU A 166 7.10 15.15 14.57
N GLU A 167 7.09 16.04 15.56
CA GLU A 167 7.08 15.61 16.95
C GLU A 167 5.71 15.01 17.36
N ASN A 168 5.70 13.72 17.71
CA ASN A 168 4.63 12.98 18.40
C ASN A 168 3.32 12.68 17.63
N GLU A 169 3.35 12.47 16.31
CA GLU A 169 2.14 12.13 15.56
C GLU A 169 1.93 10.63 15.29
N LEU A 170 0.66 10.20 15.31
CA LEU A 170 0.23 8.83 15.00
C LEU A 170 0.34 8.56 13.48
N ILE A 171 1.10 7.54 13.10
CA ILE A 171 1.26 7.08 11.71
C ILE A 171 0.11 6.11 11.37
N SER A 172 -0.61 6.37 10.29
CA SER A 172 -1.70 5.49 9.83
C SER A 172 -1.19 4.22 9.15
N ASN A 173 -2.00 3.16 9.16
CA ASN A 173 -1.59 1.84 8.64
C ASN A 173 -1.18 1.88 7.15
N ILE A 174 -1.83 2.71 6.32
CA ILE A 174 -1.42 2.89 4.91
C ILE A 174 -0.05 3.57 4.80
N GLN A 175 0.28 4.51 5.69
CA GLN A 175 1.59 5.17 5.69
C GLN A 175 2.68 4.17 6.09
N LYS A 176 2.41 3.33 7.10
CA LYS A 176 3.33 2.25 7.49
C LYS A 176 3.57 1.28 6.34
N TYR A 177 2.51 0.86 5.66
CA TYR A 177 2.58 -0.01 4.48
C TYR A 177 3.44 0.61 3.39
N LEU A 178 3.16 1.87 3.02
CA LEU A 178 3.86 2.58 1.97
C LEU A 178 5.34 2.82 2.30
N LEU A 179 5.66 3.16 3.55
CA LEU A 179 7.05 3.26 4.01
C LEU A 179 7.77 1.91 3.90
N TRP A 180 7.13 0.83 4.32
CA TRP A 180 7.69 -0.52 4.23
C TRP A 180 7.96 -0.92 2.77
N GLU A 181 6.98 -0.75 1.88
CA GLU A 181 7.12 -1.02 0.45
C GLU A 181 8.21 -0.15 -0.18
N CYS A 182 8.26 1.14 0.17
CA CYS A 182 9.29 2.06 -0.31
C CYS A 182 10.71 1.60 0.07
N ILE A 183 10.91 1.15 1.31
CA ILE A 183 12.23 0.67 1.77
C ILE A 183 12.62 -0.63 1.06
N ASN A 184 11.70 -1.58 0.92
CA ASN A 184 11.99 -2.84 0.23
C ASN A 184 12.22 -2.67 -1.28
N ASN A 185 11.72 -1.58 -1.87
CA ASN A 185 11.89 -1.24 -3.28
C ASN A 185 12.98 -0.17 -3.51
N ASN A 186 14.06 -0.20 -2.73
CA ASN A 186 15.22 0.69 -2.86
C ASN A 186 14.88 2.19 -2.74
N GLY A 187 13.96 2.53 -1.85
CA GLY A 187 13.57 3.91 -1.54
C GLY A 187 12.59 4.55 -2.52
N ILE A 188 11.96 3.77 -3.42
CA ILE A 188 10.92 4.23 -4.35
C ILE A 188 9.80 3.17 -4.43
N TYR A 189 8.55 3.57 -4.30
CA TYR A 189 7.40 2.67 -4.51
C TYR A 189 6.24 3.38 -5.19
N GLY A 190 5.57 2.67 -6.10
CA GLY A 190 4.40 3.15 -6.83
C GLY A 190 3.18 2.30 -6.51
N ILE A 191 2.05 2.94 -6.26
CA ILE A 191 0.77 2.28 -6.04
C ILE A 191 -0.30 2.88 -6.97
N PRO A 192 -1.17 2.08 -7.60
CA PRO A 192 -2.30 2.61 -8.33
C PRO A 192 -3.25 3.33 -7.36
N ILE A 193 -3.75 4.49 -7.78
CA ILE A 193 -4.78 5.27 -7.10
C ILE A 193 -5.83 5.67 -8.13
N SER A 194 -7.03 6.05 -7.70
CA SER A 194 -8.13 6.27 -8.64
C SER A 194 -8.76 7.65 -8.51
N GLY A 195 -8.74 8.41 -9.61
CA GLY A 195 -9.73 9.45 -9.88
C GLY A 195 -9.58 10.75 -9.11
N LEU A 196 -8.48 10.95 -8.38
CA LEU A 196 -8.20 12.19 -7.68
C LEU A 196 -7.84 13.30 -8.66
N SER A 197 -8.44 14.46 -8.43
CA SER A 197 -8.11 15.72 -9.11
C SER A 197 -6.93 16.41 -8.43
N ILE A 198 -6.37 17.42 -9.10
CA ILE A 198 -5.34 18.28 -8.51
C ILE A 198 -5.80 18.89 -7.17
N TYR A 199 -7.07 19.30 -7.08
CA TYR A 199 -7.66 19.87 -5.87
C TYR A 199 -7.66 18.90 -4.68
N ASP A 200 -7.90 17.60 -4.94
CA ASP A 200 -7.92 16.60 -3.88
C ASP A 200 -6.54 16.44 -3.22
N PHE A 201 -5.45 16.62 -3.99
CA PHE A 201 -4.08 16.56 -3.48
C PHE A 201 -3.67 17.78 -2.66
N GLU A 202 -4.38 18.89 -2.77
CA GLU A 202 -4.13 20.11 -2.00
C GLU A 202 -4.85 20.09 -0.64
N ASN A 203 -5.70 19.09 -0.37
CA ASN A 203 -6.38 18.94 0.90
C ASN A 203 -5.40 18.60 2.05
N LYS A 204 -5.63 19.17 3.23
CA LYS A 204 -4.88 18.90 4.46
C LYS A 204 -4.70 17.42 4.77
N CYS A 205 -5.76 16.60 4.62
CA CYS A 205 -5.67 15.16 4.91
C CYS A 205 -4.63 14.45 4.04
N PHE A 206 -4.54 14.81 2.75
CA PHE A 206 -3.53 14.25 1.87
C PHE A 206 -2.12 14.79 2.19
N GLN A 207 -1.98 16.08 2.51
CA GLN A 207 -0.69 16.66 2.92
C GLN A 207 -0.14 15.97 4.17
N ASP A 208 -0.99 15.74 5.17
CA ASP A 208 -0.71 14.96 6.38
C ASP A 208 -0.34 13.49 6.06
N PHE A 209 -0.96 12.92 5.03
CA PHE A 209 -0.65 11.56 4.59
C PHE A 209 0.77 11.45 4.00
N ILE A 210 1.17 12.47 3.24
CA ILE A 210 2.33 12.42 2.37
C ILE A 210 3.62 12.90 3.06
N ARG A 211 3.53 13.49 4.25
CA ARG A 211 4.65 14.16 4.95
C ARG A 211 5.84 13.25 5.32
N PHE A 212 5.66 11.94 5.37
CA PHE A 212 6.71 10.97 5.76
C PHE A 212 7.68 10.58 4.64
N PHE A 213 7.42 11.07 3.43
CA PHE A 213 8.25 10.82 2.25
C PHE A 213 8.97 12.11 1.89
N GLY A 214 10.20 12.07 1.40
CA GLY A 214 10.90 13.27 0.93
C GLY A 214 10.31 13.78 -0.38
N GLU A 215 9.89 12.85 -1.25
CA GLU A 215 9.30 13.16 -2.55
C GLU A 215 8.04 12.34 -2.78
N THR A 216 7.04 12.96 -3.41
CA THR A 216 5.79 12.28 -3.78
C THR A 216 5.32 12.81 -5.12
N TYR A 217 5.10 11.89 -6.05
CA TYR A 217 4.66 12.17 -7.39
C TYR A 217 3.27 11.58 -7.62
N VAL A 218 2.48 12.26 -8.42
CA VAL A 218 1.20 11.76 -8.91
C VAL A 218 1.21 11.76 -10.42
N VAL A 219 0.81 10.64 -10.99
CA VAL A 219 0.72 10.46 -12.45
C VAL A 219 -0.74 10.27 -12.79
N GLY A 220 -1.16 10.84 -13.91
CA GLY A 220 -2.54 10.76 -14.36
C GLY A 220 -2.69 11.18 -15.82
N SER A 221 -3.91 11.11 -16.32
CA SER A 221 -4.23 11.43 -17.70
C SER A 221 -5.65 11.98 -17.85
N GLY A 222 -5.98 12.44 -19.05
CA GLY A 222 -7.33 12.87 -19.42
C GLY A 222 -7.59 14.37 -19.29
N GLU A 223 -8.79 14.77 -19.71
CA GLU A 223 -9.37 16.10 -19.60
C GLU A 223 -10.83 15.98 -19.15
N PRO A 224 -11.17 16.36 -17.90
CA PRO A 224 -10.27 16.84 -16.86
C PRO A 224 -9.24 15.78 -16.42
N TRP A 225 -8.05 16.21 -15.99
CA TRP A 225 -6.99 15.31 -15.56
C TRP A 225 -7.40 14.53 -14.31
N LYS A 226 -7.08 13.23 -14.29
CA LYS A 226 -7.35 12.31 -13.19
C LYS A 226 -6.12 11.48 -12.86
N SER A 227 -5.83 11.34 -11.58
CA SER A 227 -4.73 10.50 -11.09
C SER A 227 -4.98 9.02 -11.38
N THR A 228 -3.92 8.32 -11.72
CA THR A 228 -3.89 6.87 -11.89
C THR A 228 -2.84 6.21 -10.98
N HIS A 229 -1.78 6.94 -10.61
CA HIS A 229 -0.71 6.39 -9.78
C HIS A 229 -0.19 7.43 -8.79
N LEU A 230 0.18 6.93 -7.62
CA LEU A 230 0.96 7.63 -6.60
C LEU A 230 2.32 6.98 -6.54
N ILE A 231 3.39 7.78 -6.60
CA ILE A 231 4.76 7.31 -6.45
C ILE A 231 5.38 8.05 -5.27
N ILE A 232 5.96 7.32 -4.34
CA ILE A 232 6.63 7.86 -3.16
C ILE A 232 8.11 7.50 -3.21
N SER A 233 8.96 8.41 -2.74
CA SER A 233 10.39 8.18 -2.66
C SER A 233 11.05 8.91 -1.50
N LYS A 234 12.27 8.49 -1.18
CA LYS A 234 13.13 9.07 -0.13
C LYS A 234 12.42 9.12 1.22
N PRO A 235 12.05 7.97 1.82
CA PRO A 235 11.38 7.98 3.13
C PRO A 235 12.24 8.76 4.14
N GLU A 236 11.63 9.67 4.90
CA GLU A 236 12.39 10.53 5.81
C GLU A 236 12.94 9.69 6.97
N GLU A 237 14.26 9.68 7.17
CA GLU A 237 14.94 8.79 8.15
C GLU A 237 14.40 8.94 9.58
N ASN A 238 14.06 10.16 9.99
CA ASN A 238 13.48 10.45 11.31
C ASN A 238 12.09 9.84 11.52
N SER A 239 11.39 9.52 10.42
CA SER A 239 10.06 8.88 10.44
C SER A 239 10.14 7.37 10.70
N LEU A 240 11.35 6.79 10.59
CA LEU A 240 11.58 5.36 10.77
C LEU A 240 11.69 5.01 12.27
N THR A 241 12.18 5.93 13.10
CA THR A 241 12.36 5.68 14.54
C THR A 241 11.05 5.37 15.27
N PRO A 242 9.94 6.11 15.09
CA PRO A 242 8.65 5.76 15.69
C PRO A 242 8.06 4.44 15.19
N LEU A 243 8.32 4.08 13.92
CA LEU A 243 7.91 2.79 13.33
C LEU A 243 8.65 1.61 13.95
N LEU A 244 9.96 1.74 14.14
CA LEU A 244 10.85 0.74 14.74
C LEU A 244 10.60 0.61 16.26
N GLU A 245 10.27 1.72 16.93
CA GLU A 245 9.95 1.74 18.37
C GLU A 245 8.50 1.34 18.67
N SER A 246 7.59 1.45 17.69
CA SER A 246 6.24 0.89 17.76
C SER A 246 6.27 -0.63 17.68
N LYS A 247 6.82 -1.27 18.73
CA LYS A 247 6.32 -2.57 19.17
C LYS A 247 4.82 -2.41 19.36
N LEU A 248 4.08 -2.82 18.32
CA LEU A 248 2.64 -2.78 18.12
C LEU A 248 1.86 -3.02 19.42
N ARG A 249 1.60 -1.95 20.18
CA ARG A 249 0.46 -1.90 21.09
C ARG A 249 -0.74 -1.50 20.25
N PHE A 250 -1.43 -2.49 19.71
CA PHE A 250 -2.80 -2.28 19.28
C PHE A 250 -3.63 -2.08 20.55
N SER A 251 -4.04 -0.85 20.81
CA SER A 251 -5.17 -0.59 21.68
C SER A 251 -6.42 -1.08 20.95
N LEU A 252 -7.00 -2.17 21.46
CA LEU A 252 -8.36 -2.56 21.17
C LEU A 252 -9.27 -1.38 21.57
N VAL A 253 -9.96 -0.79 20.60
CA VAL A 253 -11.08 0.14 20.85
C VAL A 253 -12.37 -0.57 20.47
#